data_AF-A0A073CIH5-F1
#
_entry.id   AF-A0A073CIH5-F1
#
_cell.length_a   1.000
_cell.length_b   1.000
_cell.length_c   1.000
_cell.angle_alpha   90.00
_cell.angle_beta   90.00
_cell.angle_gamma   90.00
#
_symmetry.space_group_name_H-M   'P 1'
#
loop_
_entity.id
_entity.type
_entity.pdbx_description
1 polymer ?
#
loop_
_entity_poly.entity_id
_entity_poly.type
_entity_poly.pdbx_seq_one_letter_code
_entity_poly.pdbx_strand_id
1 'polypeptide(L)'
;MGLFDQILTALNDPNTVGNTDQIRGILNTAQQLGNQLGIAPETSQMVMSMVGSSVRSSLQEKQTEIGNDGVQNLVNQFAGITSNPQAVEMLFSSTQQQQLIQTVSQHTGVSAQTIQSVLPMVVPLVLNLLKTGTNQQQSASASNSVLNSFFDADGDGDVDIADAMRLGGQYFKG
;
A
#
# COMPACT_ATOMS: atom_id res chain seq x y z
N MET A 1 4.31 -16.82 1.13
CA MET A 1 5.35 -15.88 1.65
C MET A 1 4.69 -14.52 1.67
N GLY A 2 4.67 -13.82 2.81
CA GLY A 2 3.93 -12.56 2.93
C GLY A 2 4.66 -11.40 2.25
N LEU A 3 3.94 -10.32 1.93
CA LEU A 3 4.49 -9.04 1.46
C LEU A 3 5.74 -8.60 2.22
N PHE A 4 5.76 -8.86 3.53
CA PHE A 4 6.88 -8.56 4.41
C PHE A 4 8.17 -9.32 4.05
N ASP A 5 8.05 -10.59 3.68
CA ASP A 5 9.18 -11.45 3.27
C ASP A 5 9.72 -11.01 1.89
N GLN A 6 8.82 -10.54 1.03
CA GLN A 6 9.14 -10.02 -0.29
C GLN A 6 9.80 -8.63 -0.21
N ILE A 7 9.39 -7.79 0.74
CA ILE A 7 10.06 -6.52 1.08
C ILE A 7 11.45 -6.79 1.66
N LEU A 8 11.61 -7.79 2.54
CA LEU A 8 12.93 -8.20 3.05
C LEU A 8 13.84 -8.72 1.94
N THR A 9 13.28 -9.43 0.96
CA THR A 9 14.02 -9.92 -0.21
C THR A 9 14.42 -8.77 -1.13
N ALA A 10 13.53 -7.81 -1.39
CA ALA A 10 13.81 -6.61 -2.18
C ALA A 10 14.79 -5.64 -1.49
N LEU A 11 14.82 -5.62 -0.15
CA LEU A 11 15.78 -4.87 0.66
C LEU A 11 17.21 -5.44 0.55
N ASN A 12 17.32 -6.74 0.28
CA ASN A 12 18.60 -7.40 0.04
C ASN A 12 19.11 -7.16 -1.38
N ASP A 13 18.34 -6.48 -2.23
CA ASP A 13 18.77 -6.06 -3.56
C ASP A 13 19.34 -4.63 -3.51
N PRO A 14 20.65 -4.45 -3.80
CA PRO A 14 21.33 -3.16 -3.69
C PRO A 14 20.87 -2.11 -4.72
N ASN A 15 19.99 -2.47 -5.66
CA ASN A 15 19.48 -1.54 -6.68
C ASN A 15 18.13 -0.92 -6.30
N THR A 16 17.48 -1.37 -5.22
CA THR A 16 16.15 -0.88 -4.82
C THR A 16 16.25 0.41 -4.01
N VAL A 17 15.37 1.39 -4.31
CA VAL A 17 15.36 2.74 -3.72
C VAL A 17 14.90 2.78 -2.28
N GLY A 18 14.35 1.68 -1.78
CA GLY A 18 13.96 1.54 -0.40
C GLY A 18 15.17 1.67 0.50
N ASN A 19 15.53 2.93 0.82
CA ASN A 19 16.50 3.24 1.85
C ASN A 19 16.08 2.43 3.07
N THR A 20 16.95 1.54 3.52
CA THR A 20 16.78 0.78 4.75
C THR A 20 16.36 1.69 5.91
N ASP A 21 16.83 2.95 5.91
CA ASP A 21 16.42 3.99 6.85
C ASP A 21 14.96 4.46 6.71
N GLN A 22 14.41 4.55 5.49
CA GLN A 22 13.01 4.90 5.27
C GLN A 22 12.07 3.79 5.74
N ILE A 23 12.42 2.52 5.45
CA ILE A 23 11.62 1.38 5.93
C ILE A 23 11.70 1.28 7.46
N ARG A 24 12.88 1.49 8.05
CA ARG A 24 13.03 1.57 9.50
C ARG A 24 12.23 2.73 10.09
N GLY A 25 12.16 3.86 9.41
CA GLY A 25 11.31 4.99 9.77
C GLY A 25 9.83 4.59 9.80
N ILE A 26 9.33 3.99 8.71
CA ILE A 26 7.95 3.47 8.61
C ILE A 26 7.65 2.48 9.73
N LEU A 27 8.57 1.54 10.00
CA LEU A 27 8.40 0.51 11.02
C LEU A 27 8.38 1.11 12.44
N ASN A 28 9.25 2.09 12.71
CA ASN A 28 9.24 2.81 13.98
C ASN A 28 7.95 3.61 14.15
N THR A 29 7.48 4.31 13.11
CA THR A 29 6.22 5.06 13.17
C THR A 29 5.03 4.13 13.37
N ALA A 30 4.97 2.99 12.68
CA ALA A 30 3.92 1.98 12.85
C ALA A 30 3.90 1.39 14.27
N GLN A 31 5.07 1.09 14.85
CA GLN A 31 5.19 0.62 16.23
C GLN A 31 4.82 1.71 17.24
N GLN A 32 5.26 2.95 17.04
CA GLN A 32 4.88 4.09 17.87
C GLN A 32 3.38 4.32 17.83
N LEU A 33 2.76 4.19 16.66
CA LEU A 33 1.34 4.36 16.46
C LEU A 33 0.54 3.28 17.21
N GLY A 34 0.92 2.01 17.12
CA GLY A 34 0.32 0.94 17.92
C GLY A 34 0.39 1.21 19.43
N ASN A 35 1.56 1.67 19.90
CA ASN A 35 1.77 2.04 21.30
C ASN A 35 0.97 3.29 21.73
N GLN A 36 0.90 4.32 20.88
CA GLN A 36 0.16 5.56 21.13
C GLN A 36 -1.35 5.35 21.18
N LEU A 37 -1.84 4.42 20.36
CA LEU A 37 -3.27 4.09 20.32
C LEU A 37 -3.66 3.08 21.41
N GLY A 38 -2.68 2.53 22.15
CA GLY A 38 -2.91 1.51 23.18
C GLY A 38 -3.50 0.21 22.61
N ILE A 39 -3.23 -0.07 21.33
CA ILE A 39 -3.81 -1.21 20.62
C ILE A 39 -2.86 -2.40 20.76
N ALA A 40 -3.41 -3.58 21.08
CA ALA A 40 -2.63 -4.81 21.13
C ALA A 40 -1.97 -5.10 19.77
N PRO A 41 -0.77 -5.71 19.73
CA PRO A 41 -0.08 -5.98 18.48
C PRO A 41 -0.91 -6.84 17.51
N GLU A 42 -1.67 -7.81 18.02
CA GLU A 42 -2.60 -8.65 17.24
C GLU A 42 -3.70 -7.81 16.58
N THR A 43 -4.25 -6.86 17.32
CA THR A 43 -5.27 -5.93 16.86
C THR A 43 -4.69 -4.94 15.83
N SER A 44 -3.47 -4.44 16.05
CA SER A 44 -2.79 -3.57 15.08
C SER A 44 -2.53 -4.27 13.75
N GLN A 45 -2.20 -5.57 13.77
CA GLN A 45 -2.04 -6.37 12.56
C GLN A 45 -3.37 -6.47 11.81
N MET A 46 -4.48 -6.75 12.51
CA MET A 46 -5.81 -6.78 11.90
C MET A 46 -6.20 -5.42 11.29
N VAL A 47 -5.99 -4.32 12.03
CA VAL A 47 -6.23 -2.96 11.52
C VAL A 47 -5.39 -2.70 10.27
N MET A 48 -4.08 -3.01 10.30
CA MET A 48 -3.17 -2.80 9.19
C MET A 48 -3.55 -3.65 7.97
N SER A 49 -3.96 -4.90 8.17
CA SER A 49 -4.41 -5.78 7.08
C SER A 49 -5.70 -5.25 6.44
N MET A 50 -6.70 -4.86 7.24
CA MET A 50 -7.95 -4.32 6.72
C MET A 50 -7.74 -2.98 6.00
N VAL A 51 -7.04 -2.03 6.64
CA VAL A 51 -6.72 -0.73 6.03
C VAL A 51 -5.85 -0.93 4.79
N GLY A 52 -4.86 -1.80 4.85
CA GLY A 52 -4.00 -2.15 3.72
C GLY A 52 -4.80 -2.74 2.55
N SER A 53 -5.70 -3.68 2.80
CA SER A 53 -6.58 -4.25 1.77
C SER A 53 -7.49 -3.21 1.12
N SER A 54 -8.02 -2.28 1.91
CA SER A 54 -8.84 -1.19 1.37
C SER A 54 -7.98 -0.22 0.54
N VAL A 55 -6.80 0.17 1.02
CA VAL A 55 -5.87 1.05 0.28
C VAL A 55 -5.52 0.41 -1.06
N ARG A 56 -5.25 -0.89 -1.05
CA ARG A 56 -4.98 -1.69 -2.24
C ARG A 56 -6.16 -1.65 -3.22
N SER A 57 -7.36 -1.99 -2.78
CA SER A 57 -8.55 -2.02 -3.64
C SER A 57 -8.80 -0.66 -4.30
N SER A 58 -8.70 0.43 -3.53
CA SER A 58 -8.80 1.79 -4.05
C SER A 58 -7.70 2.13 -5.06
N LEU A 59 -6.46 1.70 -4.82
CA LEU A 59 -5.34 1.91 -5.74
C LEU A 59 -5.50 1.08 -7.02
N GLN A 60 -6.03 -0.14 -6.95
CA GLN A 60 -6.29 -1.01 -8.10
C GLN A 60 -7.44 -0.46 -8.96
N GLU A 61 -8.49 0.06 -8.32
CA GLU A 61 -9.57 0.78 -9.00
C GLU A 61 -9.00 2.00 -9.73
N LYS A 62 -8.16 2.80 -9.05
CA LYS A 62 -7.45 3.93 -9.68
C LYS A 62 -6.52 3.46 -10.79
N GLN A 63 -5.83 2.33 -10.65
CA GLN A 63 -4.95 1.81 -11.69
C GLN A 63 -5.74 1.48 -12.96
N THR A 64 -6.96 0.99 -12.81
CA THR A 64 -7.87 0.70 -13.92
C THR A 64 -8.43 1.99 -14.54
N GLU A 65 -8.68 3.01 -13.71
CA GLU A 65 -9.29 4.29 -14.11
C GLU A 65 -8.29 5.28 -14.76
N ILE A 66 -7.12 5.47 -14.16
CA ILE A 66 -6.09 6.45 -14.56
C ILE A 66 -4.79 5.82 -15.04
N GLY A 67 -4.68 4.49 -15.07
CA GLY A 67 -3.49 3.76 -15.50
C GLY A 67 -2.41 3.65 -14.42
N ASN A 68 -1.41 2.82 -14.70
CA ASN A 68 -0.29 2.56 -13.79
C ASN A 68 0.51 3.84 -13.49
N ASP A 69 0.80 4.67 -14.50
CA ASP A 69 1.47 5.97 -14.34
C ASP A 69 0.68 6.94 -13.45
N GLY A 70 -0.65 6.91 -13.54
CA GLY A 70 -1.52 7.74 -12.72
C GLY A 70 -1.45 7.36 -11.24
N VAL A 71 -1.55 6.06 -10.95
CA VAL A 71 -1.40 5.53 -9.58
C VAL A 71 -0.01 5.78 -9.04
N GLN A 72 1.02 5.62 -9.87
CA GLN A 72 2.40 5.85 -9.44
C GLN A 72 2.65 7.33 -9.11
N ASN A 73 2.04 8.26 -9.85
CA ASN A 73 2.04 9.68 -9.48
C ASN A 73 1.28 9.96 -8.18
N LEU A 74 0.14 9.32 -7.97
CA LEU A 74 -0.64 9.40 -6.73
C LEU A 74 0.20 8.93 -5.54
N VAL A 75 0.77 7.73 -5.65
CA VAL A 75 1.68 7.18 -4.63
C VAL A 75 2.86 8.11 -4.41
N ASN A 76 3.49 8.64 -5.46
CA ASN A 76 4.63 9.56 -5.31
C ASN A 76 4.29 10.89 -4.63
N GLN A 77 3.10 11.42 -4.91
CA GLN A 77 2.61 12.71 -4.43
C GLN A 77 2.07 12.64 -2.99
N PHE A 78 1.47 11.51 -2.61
CA PHE A 78 0.82 11.32 -1.32
C PHE A 78 1.58 10.41 -0.34
N ALA A 79 2.63 9.72 -0.79
CA ALA A 79 3.54 8.96 0.08
C ALA A 79 4.28 9.87 1.07
N GLY A 80 4.30 9.45 2.34
CA GLY A 80 5.09 10.11 3.37
C GLY A 80 4.99 9.43 4.73
N ILE A 81 5.71 10.00 5.70
CA ILE A 81 5.67 9.58 7.12
C ILE A 81 4.86 10.55 7.99
N THR A 82 4.32 11.60 7.37
CA THR A 82 3.53 12.66 8.02
C THR A 82 2.05 12.46 7.75
N SER A 83 1.20 12.84 8.72
CA SER A 83 -0.26 12.79 8.55
C SER A 83 -0.71 13.57 7.31
N ASN A 84 -1.39 12.89 6.39
CA ASN A 84 -1.92 13.48 5.17
C ASN A 84 -3.40 13.07 4.97
N PRO A 85 -4.36 13.90 5.42
CA PRO A 85 -5.79 13.61 5.23
C PRO A 85 -6.20 13.65 3.75
N GLN A 86 -5.55 14.47 2.93
CA GLN A 86 -5.85 14.55 1.49
C GLN A 86 -5.55 13.22 0.78
N ALA A 87 -4.51 12.50 1.21
CA ALA A 87 -4.21 11.16 0.70
C ALA A 87 -5.36 10.17 0.96
N VAL A 88 -6.01 10.27 2.12
CA VAL A 88 -7.17 9.43 2.49
C VAL A 88 -8.38 9.80 1.64
N GLU A 89 -8.65 11.09 1.45
CA GLU A 89 -9.79 11.56 0.66
C GLU A 89 -9.64 11.25 -0.84
N MET A 90 -8.41 11.25 -1.35
CA MET A 90 -8.13 10.90 -2.75
C MET A 90 -8.28 9.41 -3.05
N LEU A 91 -7.99 8.55 -2.05
CA LEU A 91 -8.09 7.09 -2.20
C LEU A 91 -9.46 6.56 -1.79
N PHE A 92 -10.06 7.13 -0.75
CA PHE A 92 -11.30 6.67 -0.16
C PHE A 92 -12.35 7.76 -0.21
N SER A 93 -13.51 7.43 -0.77
CA SER A 93 -14.70 8.26 -0.62
C SER A 93 -15.12 8.34 0.86
N SER A 94 -15.83 9.39 1.24
CA SER A 94 -16.32 9.55 2.62
C SER A 94 -17.13 8.34 3.10
N THR A 95 -17.85 7.67 2.18
CA THR A 95 -18.59 6.44 2.46
C THR A 95 -17.67 5.25 2.70
N GLN A 96 -16.63 5.05 1.87
CA GLN A 96 -15.63 3.99 2.07
C GLN A 96 -14.89 4.17 3.39
N GLN A 97 -14.53 5.42 3.75
CA GLN A 97 -13.89 5.71 5.03
C GLN A 97 -14.79 5.30 6.20
N GLN A 98 -16.07 5.69 6.19
CA GLN A 98 -17.00 5.33 7.26
C GLN A 98 -17.22 3.82 7.35
N GLN A 99 -17.35 3.14 6.21
CA GLN A 99 -17.49 1.68 6.15
C GLN A 99 -16.26 0.97 6.70
N LEU A 100 -15.06 1.42 6.30
CA LEU A 100 -13.80 0.89 6.79
C LEU A 100 -13.67 1.11 8.30
N ILE A 101 -13.93 2.33 8.78
CA ILE A 101 -13.90 2.67 10.21
C ILE A 101 -14.87 1.77 11.00
N GLN A 102 -16.10 1.58 10.51
CA GLN A 102 -17.08 0.71 11.16
C GLN A 102 -16.66 -0.76 11.13
N THR A 103 -16.18 -1.26 10.00
CA THR A 103 -15.74 -2.66 9.86
C THR A 103 -14.56 -2.92 10.79
N VAL A 104 -13.52 -2.09 10.70
CA VAL A 104 -12.32 -2.21 11.54
C VAL A 104 -12.70 -2.10 13.01
N SER A 105 -13.52 -1.12 13.41
CA SER A 105 -13.93 -0.98 14.82
C SER A 105 -14.66 -2.21 15.36
N GLN A 106 -15.56 -2.79 14.57
CA GLN A 106 -16.31 -3.99 14.95
C GLN A 106 -15.40 -5.22 15.09
N HIS A 107 -14.46 -5.40 14.17
CA HIS A 107 -13.58 -6.57 14.17
C HIS A 107 -12.42 -6.46 15.16
N THR A 108 -11.94 -5.25 15.43
CA THR A 108 -10.73 -5.01 16.22
C THR A 108 -11.05 -4.58 17.65
N GLY A 109 -12.30 -4.15 17.92
CA GLY A 109 -12.70 -3.54 19.18
C GLY A 109 -12.15 -2.14 19.40
N VAL A 110 -11.43 -1.58 18.42
CA VAL A 110 -10.88 -0.21 18.47
C VAL A 110 -11.99 0.79 18.18
N SER A 111 -12.02 1.91 18.90
CA SER A 111 -13.06 2.92 18.67
C SER A 111 -12.98 3.53 17.27
N ALA A 112 -14.15 3.81 16.67
CA ALA A 112 -14.23 4.47 15.37
C ALA A 112 -13.46 5.80 15.33
N GLN A 113 -13.52 6.60 16.41
CA GLN A 113 -12.75 7.84 16.57
C GLN A 113 -11.24 7.61 16.52
N THR A 114 -10.76 6.54 17.18
CA THR A 114 -9.34 6.17 17.15
C THR A 114 -8.91 5.83 15.73
N ILE A 115 -9.68 5.00 15.01
CA ILE A 115 -9.40 4.59 13.61
C ILE A 115 -9.41 5.80 12.67
N GLN A 116 -10.37 6.70 12.85
CA GLN A 116 -10.47 7.93 12.06
C GLN A 116 -9.26 8.86 12.26
N SER A 117 -8.72 8.91 13.49
CA SER A 117 -7.55 9.74 13.83
C SER A 117 -6.23 9.16 13.29
N VAL A 118 -6.17 7.83 13.12
CA VAL A 118 -4.96 7.13 12.65
C VAL A 118 -4.92 6.94 11.12
N LEU A 119 -6.07 6.87 10.45
CA LEU A 119 -6.17 6.77 8.99
C LEU A 119 -5.23 7.74 8.24
N PRO A 120 -5.25 9.06 8.53
CA PRO A 120 -4.38 10.01 7.83
C PRO A 120 -2.88 9.82 8.12
N MET A 121 -2.49 9.04 9.14
CA MET A 121 -1.10 8.64 9.37
C MET A 121 -0.76 7.33 8.64
N VAL A 122 -1.65 6.33 8.69
CA VAL A 122 -1.38 5.00 8.12
C VAL A 122 -1.42 5.01 6.60
N VAL A 123 -2.35 5.74 5.99
CA VAL A 123 -2.47 5.81 4.53
C VAL A 123 -1.18 6.30 3.86
N PRO A 124 -0.62 7.47 4.21
CA PRO A 124 0.63 7.93 3.61
C PRO A 124 1.82 7.01 3.94
N LEU A 125 1.84 6.33 5.09
CA LEU A 125 2.85 5.32 5.44
C LEU A 125 2.80 4.12 4.49
N VAL A 126 1.60 3.60 4.21
CA VAL A 126 1.40 2.51 3.24
C VAL A 126 1.82 2.98 1.85
N LEU A 127 1.40 4.16 1.42
CA LEU A 127 1.85 4.74 0.14
C LEU A 127 3.37 4.92 0.08
N ASN A 128 4.01 5.31 1.19
CA ASN A 128 5.47 5.44 1.25
C ASN A 128 6.16 4.08 1.11
N LEU A 129 5.61 3.03 1.71
CA LEU A 129 6.08 1.66 1.50
C LEU A 129 5.93 1.20 0.04
N LEU A 130 4.85 1.60 -0.62
CA LEU A 130 4.65 1.31 -2.04
C LEU A 130 5.64 2.09 -2.91
N LYS A 131 5.95 3.34 -2.52
CA LYS A 131 6.95 4.17 -3.19
C LYS A 131 8.36 3.60 -3.09
N THR A 132 8.75 3.00 -1.96
CA THR A 132 10.12 2.48 -1.78
C THR A 132 10.46 1.33 -2.75
N GLY A 133 9.47 0.65 -3.32
CA GLY A 133 9.67 -0.36 -4.38
C GLY A 133 9.88 0.19 -5.79
N THR A 134 9.78 1.51 -6.00
CA THR A 134 10.18 2.12 -7.27
C THR A 134 11.70 2.04 -7.42
N ASN A 135 12.20 1.73 -8.62
CA ASN A 135 13.63 1.55 -8.89
C ASN A 135 14.24 2.90 -9.36
N GLN A 136 15.33 3.39 -8.74
CA GLN A 136 15.83 4.78 -8.96
C GLN A 136 16.43 4.93 -10.35
N GLN A 137 16.89 3.82 -10.92
CA GLN A 137 17.65 3.81 -12.16
C GLN A 137 16.77 3.66 -13.40
N GLN A 138 15.46 3.45 -13.25
CA GLN A 138 14.60 3.13 -14.38
C GLN A 138 13.29 3.93 -14.30
N SER A 139 13.12 4.82 -15.29
CA SER A 139 11.99 5.74 -15.48
C SER A 139 10.63 5.08 -15.25
N ALA A 140 9.60 5.91 -14.99
CA ALA A 140 8.18 5.62 -14.69
C ALA A 140 7.47 4.39 -15.34
N SER A 141 8.09 3.70 -16.28
CA SER A 141 7.66 2.42 -16.86
C SER A 141 8.30 1.18 -16.22
N ALA A 142 9.18 1.33 -15.22
CA ALA A 142 9.79 0.22 -14.50
C ALA A 142 8.80 -0.37 -13.49
N SER A 143 8.48 -1.65 -13.68
CA SER A 143 7.60 -2.43 -12.82
C SER A 143 7.99 -2.25 -11.35
N ASN A 144 7.17 -1.53 -10.58
CA ASN A 144 7.38 -1.40 -9.15
C ASN A 144 7.03 -2.75 -8.52
N SER A 145 8.06 -3.54 -8.21
CA SER A 145 7.89 -4.90 -7.69
C SER A 145 7.12 -4.93 -6.38
N VAL A 146 7.19 -3.88 -5.55
CA VAL A 146 6.43 -3.79 -4.29
C VAL A 146 4.97 -3.42 -4.54
N LEU A 147 4.68 -2.48 -5.45
CA LEU A 147 3.31 -2.22 -5.88
C LEU A 147 2.69 -3.45 -6.52
N ASN A 148 3.43 -4.14 -7.40
CA ASN A 148 2.94 -5.34 -8.07
C ASN A 148 2.69 -6.46 -7.06
N SER A 149 3.62 -6.70 -6.14
CA SER A 149 3.41 -7.67 -5.06
C SER A 149 2.25 -7.26 -4.16
N PHE A 150 2.06 -5.96 -3.91
CA PHE A 150 0.93 -5.44 -3.13
C PHE A 150 -0.41 -5.73 -3.82
N PHE A 151 -0.46 -5.61 -5.14
CA PHE A 151 -1.60 -6.02 -5.95
C PHE A 151 -1.74 -7.55 -6.11
N ASP A 152 -0.68 -8.35 -5.91
CA ASP A 152 -0.74 -9.82 -6.04
C ASP A 152 -1.02 -10.53 -4.70
N ALA A 153 -0.73 -9.90 -3.56
CA ALA A 153 -0.66 -10.55 -2.25
C ALA A 153 -1.99 -10.93 -1.57
N ASP A 154 -3.15 -10.73 -2.20
CA ASP A 154 -4.43 -11.20 -1.65
C ASP A 154 -4.76 -12.62 -2.11
N GLY A 155 -3.98 -13.18 -3.04
CA GLY A 155 -4.11 -14.57 -3.45
C GLY A 155 -5.49 -14.88 -4.02
N ASP A 156 -6.11 -13.94 -4.75
CA ASP A 156 -7.32 -14.21 -5.54
C ASP A 156 -7.01 -15.06 -6.78
N GLY A 157 -5.73 -15.18 -7.17
CA GLY A 157 -5.32 -16.01 -8.31
C GLY A 157 -5.52 -15.30 -9.64
N ASP A 158 -5.70 -13.99 -9.61
CA ASP A 158 -5.77 -13.15 -10.79
C ASP A 158 -4.34 -12.88 -11.24
N VAL A 159 -3.83 -13.75 -12.09
CA VAL A 159 -2.70 -13.44 -12.96
C VAL A 159 -3.05 -12.13 -13.66
N ASP A 160 -2.41 -11.04 -13.27
CA ASP A 160 -2.64 -9.72 -13.83
C ASP A 160 -2.79 -9.84 -15.35
N ILE A 161 -3.96 -9.44 -15.86
CA ILE A 161 -4.28 -9.40 -17.28
C ILE A 161 -3.20 -8.57 -18.04
N ALA A 162 -2.46 -7.72 -17.32
CA ALA A 162 -1.27 -7.03 -17.81
C ALA A 162 -0.11 -7.97 -18.19
N ASP A 163 0.15 -9.05 -17.43
CA ASP A 163 1.19 -10.04 -17.72
C ASP A 163 0.74 -11.08 -18.75
N ALA A 164 -0.55 -11.42 -18.77
CA ALA A 164 -1.15 -12.22 -19.86
C ALA A 164 -1.09 -11.49 -21.21
N MET A 165 -1.32 -10.18 -21.24
CA MET A 165 -1.21 -9.39 -22.47
C MET A 165 0.24 -9.18 -22.95
N ARG A 166 1.23 -9.16 -22.05
CA ARG A 166 2.65 -9.04 -22.40
C ARG A 166 3.26 -10.35 -22.92
N LEU A 167 2.81 -11.50 -22.42
CA LEU A 167 3.21 -12.80 -22.94
C LEU A 167 2.50 -13.16 -24.26
N GLY A 168 1.26 -12.69 -24.48
CA GLY A 168 0.50 -12.89 -25.72
C GLY A 168 0.93 -11.99 -26.90
N GLY A 169 1.48 -10.80 -26.65
CA GLY A 169 1.84 -9.84 -27.69
C GLY A 169 3.11 -10.15 -28.50
N GLN A 170 3.94 -11.07 -28.03
CA GLN A 170 5.22 -11.44 -28.66
C GLN A 170 5.13 -12.64 -29.63
N TYR A 171 3.92 -13.15 -29.89
CA TYR A 171 3.68 -14.22 -30.87
C TYR A 171 2.82 -13.82 -32.09
N PHE A 172 2.46 -12.54 -32.23
CA PHE A 172 1.66 -12.03 -33.36
C PHE A 172 2.37 -10.95 -34.20
N LYS A 173 3.62 -11.20 -34.59
CA LYS A 173 4.25 -10.49 -35.71
C LYS A 173 5.16 -11.43 -36.51
N GLY A 174 4.50 -12.30 -37.28
CA GLY A 174 5.03 -12.82 -38.55
C GLY A 174 4.59 -11.92 -39.69
#